data_AF-A0A7W0MMR5-F1
#
_entry.id   AF-A0A7W0MMR5-F1
#
_cell.length_a   1.000
_cell.length_b   1.000
_cell.length_c   1.000
_cell.angle_alpha   90.00
_cell.angle_beta   90.00
_cell.angle_gamma   90.00
#
_symmetry.space_group_name_H-M   'P 1'
#
loop_
_entity.id
_entity.type
_entity.pdbx_description
1 polymer ?
#
loop_
_entity_poly.entity_id
_entity_poly.type
_entity_poly.pdbx_seq_one_letter_code
_entity_poly.pdbx_strand_id
1 'polypeptide(L)'
;MKKVLFASTALVGLSITSMASAEIALFGDARLGIGYNILNNGSADPDDDEDLRAISRVRFGVTMTGESDAGITYGATIRADNSAGGQGGEDGQLSGDVFLSGAWGTVTFGDTNGADEQHVGDAGGGVGLTGLGDFNETPYISNGGGFGDDQLNFANNPEARPTVRYDFAFGGFGLSASTNRDLTDVGVGASYTADFAGGSVTGGLGYYDFESFTISQ
;
A
#
# COMPACT_ATOMS: atom_id res chain seq x y z
N MET A 1 -12.50 42.53 26.29
CA MET A 1 -12.52 41.06 26.42
C MET A 1 -11.55 40.49 25.38
N LYS A 2 -10.38 40.01 25.80
CA LYS A 2 -9.35 39.50 24.89
C LYS A 2 -9.59 38.00 24.69
N LYS A 3 -9.86 37.59 23.45
CA LYS A 3 -10.00 36.18 23.06
C LYS A 3 -8.60 35.58 22.98
N VAL A 4 -8.32 34.58 23.82
CA VAL A 4 -7.11 33.77 23.73
C VAL A 4 -7.44 32.62 22.80
N LEU A 5 -6.76 32.58 21.65
CA LEU A 5 -6.86 31.50 20.67
C LEU A 5 -5.89 30.40 21.12
N PHE A 6 -6.42 29.23 21.49
CA PHE A 6 -5.61 28.03 21.67
C PHE A 6 -5.18 27.55 20.28
N ALA A 7 -3.96 27.90 19.89
CA ALA A 7 -3.24 27.25 18.81
C ALA A 7 -2.89 25.82 19.25
N SER A 8 -3.88 24.93 19.21
CA SER A 8 -3.75 23.49 19.46
C SER A 8 -3.61 22.69 18.16
N THR A 9 -3.26 23.33 17.06
CA THR A 9 -2.63 22.67 15.92
C THR A 9 -1.23 22.24 16.34
N ALA A 10 -1.21 21.12 17.04
CA ALA A 10 -0.08 20.25 17.23
C ALA A 10 0.48 19.91 15.84
N LEU A 11 1.37 20.76 15.33
CA LEU A 11 2.41 20.35 14.40
C LEU A 11 3.35 19.45 15.20
N VAL A 12 2.88 18.24 15.51
CA VAL A 12 3.75 17.10 15.84
C VAL A 12 4.26 16.60 14.50
N GLY A 13 5.07 17.44 13.85
CA GLY A 13 6.07 16.93 12.94
C GLY A 13 7.12 16.30 13.84
N LEU A 14 7.07 14.97 14.01
CA LEU A 14 8.18 14.22 14.56
C LEU A 14 9.34 14.34 13.57
N SER A 15 10.05 15.46 13.61
CA SER A 15 11.34 15.60 12.93
C SER A 15 12.38 14.85 13.76
N ILE A 16 12.64 13.61 13.35
CA ILE A 16 13.68 12.78 13.95
C ILE A 16 15.02 13.43 13.63
N THR A 17 15.57 14.15 14.60
CA THR A 17 16.84 14.89 14.47
C THR A 17 18.01 14.21 15.18
N SER A 18 17.82 12.97 15.64
CA SER A 18 18.89 12.09 16.15
C SER A 18 19.02 10.88 15.23
N MET A 19 19.93 10.97 14.25
CA MET A 19 20.25 9.85 13.37
C MET A 19 21.43 9.07 13.97
N ALA A 20 21.20 7.87 14.50
CA ALA A 20 22.29 6.99 14.97
C ALA A 20 22.94 6.24 13.80
N SER A 21 22.15 5.90 12.78
CA SER A 21 22.59 5.27 11.53
C SER A 21 21.47 5.35 10.49
N ALA A 22 21.81 5.56 9.21
CA ALA A 22 20.86 5.48 8.10
C ALA A 22 21.44 4.58 7.01
N GLU A 23 20.63 3.65 6.53
CA GLU A 23 20.96 2.73 5.44
C GLU A 23 20.07 3.03 4.23
N ILE A 24 20.69 2.93 3.05
CA ILE A 24 20.01 3.03 1.77
C ILE A 24 20.31 1.74 1.01
N ALA A 25 19.28 0.93 0.80
CA ALA A 25 19.34 -0.29 0.01
C ALA A 25 18.63 -0.09 -1.33
N LEU A 26 19.25 -0.53 -2.41
CA LEU A 26 18.60 -0.59 -3.72
C LEU A 26 17.95 -1.95 -3.91
N PHE A 27 16.75 -1.97 -4.49
CA PHE A 27 16.04 -3.18 -4.88
C PHE A 27 15.57 -3.07 -6.33
N GLY A 28 15.20 -4.20 -6.94
CA GLY A 28 14.66 -4.19 -8.29
C GLY A 28 14.48 -5.58 -8.88
N ASP A 29 13.84 -5.59 -10.05
CA ASP A 29 13.58 -6.78 -10.85
C ASP A 29 13.72 -6.45 -12.35
N ALA A 30 13.95 -7.49 -13.14
CA ALA A 30 13.87 -7.41 -14.58
C ALA A 30 13.14 -8.63 -15.13
N ARG A 31 12.34 -8.41 -16.17
CA ARG A 31 11.71 -9.48 -16.94
C ARG A 31 12.10 -9.37 -18.41
N LEU A 32 12.23 -10.52 -19.06
CA LEU A 32 12.40 -10.63 -20.50
C LEU A 32 11.75 -11.93 -20.98
N GLY A 33 11.15 -11.91 -22.16
CA GLY A 33 10.57 -13.11 -22.77
C GLY A 33 9.73 -12.79 -23.99
N ILE A 34 8.87 -13.74 -24.36
CA ILE A 34 7.94 -13.64 -25.49
C ILE A 34 6.52 -13.77 -24.95
N GLY A 35 5.62 -12.90 -25.39
CA GLY A 35 4.18 -12.97 -25.11
C GLY A 35 3.38 -13.11 -26.40
N TYR A 36 2.23 -13.77 -26.33
CA TYR A 36 1.26 -13.87 -27.43
C TYR A 36 0.03 -13.05 -27.06
N ASN A 37 -0.42 -12.14 -27.94
CA ASN A 37 -1.56 -11.23 -27.72
C ASN A 37 -1.47 -10.45 -26.39
N ILE A 38 -0.25 -10.07 -26.00
CA ILE A 38 0.03 -9.33 -24.76
C ILE A 38 0.94 -8.15 -25.10
N LEU A 39 0.62 -6.98 -24.53
CA LEU A 39 1.41 -5.76 -24.63
C LEU A 39 2.59 -5.78 -23.64
N ASN A 40 3.61 -4.95 -23.89
CA ASN A 40 4.81 -4.91 -23.03
C ASN A 40 4.52 -4.50 -21.57
N ASN A 41 3.45 -3.75 -21.32
CA ASN A 41 2.98 -3.40 -19.98
C ASN A 41 2.45 -4.64 -19.22
N GLY A 42 1.99 -5.66 -19.94
CA GLY A 42 1.46 -6.92 -19.41
C GLY A 42 -0.03 -7.14 -19.63
N SER A 43 -0.76 -6.14 -20.16
CA SER A 43 -2.18 -6.27 -20.49
C SER A 43 -2.39 -7.08 -21.78
N ALA A 44 -3.59 -7.65 -21.93
CA ALA A 44 -4.00 -8.23 -23.21
C ALA A 44 -3.95 -7.17 -24.32
N ASP A 45 -3.63 -7.59 -25.54
CA ASP A 45 -3.69 -6.75 -26.72
C ASP A 45 -5.15 -6.58 -27.17
N PRO A 46 -5.74 -5.38 -27.05
CA PRO A 46 -7.16 -5.17 -27.37
C PRO A 46 -7.47 -5.27 -28.86
N ASP A 47 -6.45 -5.18 -29.72
CA ASP A 47 -6.60 -5.21 -31.18
C ASP A 47 -6.65 -6.66 -31.73
N ASP A 48 -6.46 -7.67 -30.86
CA ASP A 48 -6.42 -9.11 -31.18
C ASP A 48 -5.51 -9.45 -32.38
N ASP A 49 -4.43 -8.68 -32.52
CA ASP A 49 -3.32 -9.04 -33.40
C ASP A 49 -2.75 -10.37 -32.88
N GLU A 50 -3.03 -11.48 -33.58
CA GLU A 50 -2.58 -12.86 -33.28
C GLU A 50 -1.04 -13.00 -33.36
N ASP A 51 -0.31 -12.23 -32.57
CA ASP A 51 1.10 -11.95 -32.75
C ASP A 51 1.94 -12.32 -31.51
N LEU A 52 3.11 -12.89 -31.78
CA LEU A 52 4.18 -13.05 -30.80
C LEU A 52 5.01 -11.78 -30.72
N ARG A 53 5.20 -11.27 -29.51
CA ARG A 53 5.95 -10.03 -29.24
C ARG A 53 7.03 -10.24 -28.19
N ALA A 54 8.13 -9.52 -28.33
CA ALA A 54 9.16 -9.45 -27.30
C ALA A 54 8.67 -8.58 -26.13
N ILE A 55 8.78 -9.11 -24.92
CA ILE A 55 8.38 -8.45 -23.68
C ILE A 55 9.63 -8.22 -22.82
N SER A 56 9.77 -7.00 -22.30
CA SER A 56 10.85 -6.66 -21.36
C SER A 56 10.46 -5.52 -20.41
N ARG A 57 10.99 -5.56 -19.18
CA ARG A 57 10.86 -4.48 -18.18
C ARG A 57 12.05 -4.52 -17.24
N VAL A 58 12.48 -3.35 -16.79
CA VAL A 58 13.39 -3.18 -15.66
C VAL A 58 12.70 -2.25 -14.66
N ARG A 59 12.69 -2.63 -13.39
CA ARG A 59 12.24 -1.81 -12.27
C ARG A 59 13.28 -1.81 -11.18
N PHE A 60 13.43 -0.66 -10.54
CA PHE A 60 14.27 -0.53 -9.37
C PHE A 60 13.70 0.54 -8.45
N GLY A 61 14.14 0.49 -7.20
CA GLY A 61 13.73 1.41 -6.17
C GLY A 61 14.75 1.47 -5.05
N VAL A 62 14.38 2.20 -4.02
CA VAL A 62 15.20 2.43 -2.85
C VAL A 62 14.38 2.20 -1.59
N THR A 63 14.97 1.47 -0.65
CA THR A 63 14.51 1.39 0.73
C THR A 63 15.50 2.17 1.59
N MET A 64 14.97 3.13 2.35
CA MET A 64 15.72 3.95 3.29
C MET A 64 15.28 3.56 4.70
N THR A 65 16.21 3.28 5.59
CA THR A 65 15.91 2.98 6.99
C THR A 65 16.88 3.70 7.91
N GLY A 66 16.43 4.00 9.12
CA GLY A 66 17.28 4.52 10.18
C GLY A 66 16.70 4.21 11.55
N GLU A 67 17.54 4.33 12.56
CA GLU A 67 17.15 4.19 13.96
C GLU A 67 17.59 5.42 14.74
N SER A 68 16.68 5.95 15.54
CA SER A 68 16.97 7.04 16.47
C SER A 68 17.58 6.54 17.77
N ASP A 69 18.26 7.41 18.50
CA ASP A 69 18.81 7.09 19.83
C ASP A 69 17.74 6.62 20.85
N ALA A 70 16.47 6.90 20.59
CA ALA A 70 15.33 6.48 21.41
C ALA A 70 14.78 5.08 21.05
N GLY A 71 15.41 4.36 20.11
CA GLY A 71 14.97 3.05 19.65
C GLY A 71 13.72 3.09 18.75
N ILE A 72 13.45 4.24 18.14
CA ILE A 72 12.42 4.37 17.09
C ILE A 72 13.09 4.13 15.74
N THR A 73 12.61 3.12 15.02
CA THR A 73 12.98 2.85 13.62
C THR A 73 12.10 3.69 12.71
N TYR A 74 12.68 4.25 11.66
CA TYR A 74 11.95 4.99 10.64
C TYR A 74 12.48 4.60 9.27
N GLY A 75 11.68 4.83 8.25
CA GLY A 75 12.11 4.53 6.90
C GLY A 75 11.14 4.99 5.84
N ALA A 76 11.49 4.69 4.60
CA ALA A 76 10.71 4.99 3.42
C ALA A 76 11.06 4.05 2.28
N THR A 77 10.12 3.82 1.37
CA THR A 77 10.36 3.07 0.14
C THR A 77 9.74 3.78 -1.05
N ILE A 78 10.44 3.77 -2.19
CA ILE A 78 9.91 4.31 -3.44
C ILE A 78 10.55 3.61 -4.63
N ARG A 79 9.76 3.35 -5.68
CA ARG A 79 10.28 2.89 -6.98
C ARG A 79 10.54 4.07 -7.89
N ALA A 80 11.59 3.96 -8.71
CA ALA A 80 11.99 5.02 -9.62
C ALA A 80 10.87 5.39 -10.62
N ASP A 81 10.16 4.40 -11.16
CA ASP A 81 9.04 4.58 -12.10
C ASP A 81 7.80 5.22 -11.45
N ASN A 82 7.69 5.19 -10.12
CA ASN A 82 6.59 5.77 -9.35
C ASN A 82 6.97 7.09 -8.65
N SER A 83 8.18 7.60 -8.86
CA SER A 83 8.73 8.72 -8.07
C SER A 83 7.89 10.00 -8.15
N ALA A 84 7.18 10.26 -9.25
CA ALA A 84 6.29 11.41 -9.38
C ALA A 84 5.12 11.36 -8.37
N GLY A 85 4.52 10.19 -8.15
CA GLY A 85 3.48 9.99 -7.13
C GLY A 85 4.02 10.01 -5.70
N GLY A 86 5.32 9.74 -5.53
CA GLY A 86 6.01 9.78 -4.24
C GLY A 86 6.34 11.19 -3.73
N GLN A 87 6.22 12.24 -4.57
CA GLN A 87 6.58 13.62 -4.18
C GLN A 87 5.58 14.27 -3.21
N GLY A 88 4.39 13.69 -3.01
CA GLY A 88 3.43 14.17 -2.01
C GLY A 88 2.83 15.53 -2.36
N GLY A 89 2.14 15.64 -3.51
CA GLY A 89 1.56 16.89 -4.02
C GLY A 89 0.35 17.40 -3.23
N GLU A 90 -0.47 18.26 -3.85
CA GLU A 90 -1.73 18.75 -3.25
C GLU A 90 -2.65 17.60 -2.86
N ASP A 91 -2.57 16.48 -3.59
CA ASP A 91 -3.34 15.27 -3.38
C ASP A 91 -2.69 14.23 -2.45
N GLY A 92 -1.61 14.59 -1.78
CA GLY A 92 -0.84 13.68 -0.93
C GLY A 92 0.06 12.74 -1.73
N GLN A 93 0.60 11.73 -1.04
CA GLN A 93 1.54 10.76 -1.60
C GLN A 93 0.77 9.54 -2.13
N LEU A 94 0.83 9.32 -3.44
CA LEU A 94 0.10 8.27 -4.16
C LEU A 94 1.01 7.10 -4.57
N SER A 95 2.26 7.10 -4.12
CA SER A 95 3.21 6.01 -4.38
C SER A 95 4.31 5.96 -3.34
N GLY A 96 4.72 4.74 -3.00
CA GLY A 96 5.69 4.52 -1.93
C GLY A 96 5.14 4.93 -0.58
N ASP A 97 5.95 4.74 0.46
CA ASP A 97 5.52 5.00 1.82
C ASP A 97 6.68 5.51 2.69
N VAL A 98 6.30 6.08 3.83
CA VAL A 98 7.18 6.44 4.94
C VAL A 98 6.61 5.85 6.22
N PHE A 99 7.46 5.36 7.12
CA PHE A 99 7.00 4.72 8.35
C PHE A 99 7.80 5.10 9.58
N LEU A 100 7.15 4.91 10.73
CA LEU A 100 7.71 4.95 12.07
C LEU A 100 7.34 3.67 12.81
N SER A 101 8.32 3.05 13.47
CA SER A 101 8.15 1.78 14.16
C SER A 101 8.85 1.76 15.51
N GLY A 102 8.24 1.08 16.46
CA GLY A 102 8.81 0.81 17.77
C GLY A 102 8.07 -0.32 18.49
N ALA A 103 8.31 -0.49 19.79
CA ALA A 103 7.62 -1.51 20.59
C ALA A 103 6.09 -1.34 20.64
N TRP A 104 5.60 -0.14 20.31
CA TRP A 104 4.19 0.21 20.24
C TRP A 104 3.54 -0.11 18.88
N GLY A 105 4.26 -0.68 17.92
CA GLY A 105 3.76 -0.96 16.57
C GLY A 105 4.39 -0.06 15.51
N THR A 106 3.74 0.00 14.35
CA THR A 106 4.22 0.75 13.18
C THR A 106 3.12 1.65 12.66
N VAL A 107 3.43 2.91 12.35
CA VAL A 107 2.56 3.81 11.58
C VAL A 107 3.21 4.06 10.23
N THR A 108 2.44 3.88 9.17
CA THR A 108 2.85 4.06 7.77
C THR A 108 1.99 5.13 7.11
N PHE A 109 2.62 6.01 6.33
CA PHE A 109 1.99 7.05 5.53
C PHE A 109 2.37 6.90 4.06
N GLY A 110 1.47 7.20 3.13
CA GLY A 110 1.71 7.14 1.68
C GLY A 110 0.77 6.17 0.98
N ASP A 111 1.23 5.48 -0.06
CA ASP A 111 0.48 4.43 -0.74
C ASP A 111 0.55 3.14 0.07
N THR A 112 -0.45 2.94 0.94
CA THR A 112 -0.54 1.78 1.82
C THR A 112 -1.84 1.02 1.59
N ASN A 113 -1.84 -0.28 1.86
CA ASN A 113 -3.06 -1.09 1.78
C ASN A 113 -4.03 -0.71 2.91
N GLY A 114 -5.32 -0.96 2.68
CA GLY A 114 -6.32 -0.91 3.73
C GLY A 114 -6.05 -1.94 4.83
N ALA A 115 -6.49 -1.67 6.05
CA ALA A 115 -6.33 -2.62 7.15
C ALA A 115 -7.09 -3.94 6.92
N ASP A 116 -8.20 -3.88 6.18
CA ASP A 116 -8.94 -5.05 5.71
C ASP A 116 -8.14 -5.88 4.71
N GLU A 117 -7.55 -5.24 3.71
CA GLU A 117 -6.68 -5.89 2.71
C GLU A 117 -5.42 -6.49 3.35
N GLN A 118 -4.77 -5.72 4.24
CA GLN A 118 -3.51 -6.09 4.90
C GLN A 118 -3.59 -7.44 5.62
N HIS A 119 -4.77 -7.82 6.11
CA HIS A 119 -4.98 -9.04 6.88
C HIS A 119 -5.71 -10.14 6.14
N VAL A 120 -6.64 -9.82 5.24
CA VAL A 120 -7.34 -10.83 4.43
C VAL A 120 -6.37 -11.49 3.44
N GLY A 121 -5.45 -10.70 2.86
CA GLY A 121 -4.36 -11.20 2.04
C GLY A 121 -4.80 -11.65 0.65
N ASP A 122 -3.99 -11.34 -0.37
CA ASP A 122 -4.34 -11.60 -1.76
C ASP A 122 -4.15 -13.08 -2.17
N ALA A 123 -4.95 -13.53 -3.13
CA ALA A 123 -4.77 -14.79 -3.82
C ALA A 123 -3.39 -14.76 -4.51
N GLY A 124 -2.46 -15.57 -3.98
CA GLY A 124 -1.03 -15.37 -4.19
C GLY A 124 -0.58 -15.17 -5.64
N GLY A 125 0.08 -14.03 -5.89
CA GLY A 125 1.06 -13.75 -6.93
C GLY A 125 0.59 -13.84 -8.38
N GLY A 126 0.84 -12.78 -9.16
CA GLY A 126 0.59 -12.76 -10.61
C GLY A 126 1.13 -14.01 -11.32
N VAL A 127 0.26 -14.66 -12.10
CA VAL A 127 0.63 -15.84 -12.89
C VAL A 127 1.21 -15.42 -14.25
N GLY A 128 2.29 -16.07 -14.65
CA GLY A 128 2.92 -15.84 -15.96
C GLY A 128 3.95 -14.70 -15.97
N LEU A 129 4.59 -14.49 -17.13
CA LEU A 129 5.71 -13.55 -17.30
C LEU A 129 5.32 -12.09 -16.97
N THR A 130 4.06 -11.74 -17.24
CA THR A 130 3.59 -10.36 -17.13
C THR A 130 2.54 -10.12 -16.06
N GLY A 131 2.00 -11.18 -15.45
CA GLY A 131 0.79 -11.13 -14.64
C GLY A 131 -0.51 -11.22 -15.47
N LEU A 132 -0.42 -11.12 -16.81
CA LEU A 132 -1.57 -11.25 -17.73
C LEU A 132 -2.73 -10.30 -17.42
N GLY A 133 -2.43 -9.05 -17.04
CA GLY A 133 -3.45 -8.09 -16.61
C GLY A 133 -3.94 -8.34 -15.19
N ASP A 134 -3.31 -9.27 -14.46
CA ASP A 134 -3.48 -9.50 -13.02
C ASP A 134 -4.94 -9.80 -12.62
N PHE A 135 -5.70 -10.40 -13.55
CA PHE A 135 -7.11 -10.77 -13.33
C PHE A 135 -7.32 -11.82 -12.23
N ASN A 136 -6.24 -12.42 -11.72
CA ASN A 136 -6.27 -13.38 -10.62
C ASN A 136 -6.17 -12.74 -9.24
N GLU A 137 -5.96 -11.42 -9.15
CA GLU A 137 -5.81 -10.71 -7.90
C GLU A 137 -7.19 -10.33 -7.31
N THR A 138 -7.23 -10.24 -5.99
CA THR A 138 -8.46 -10.04 -5.22
C THR A 138 -8.80 -8.56 -5.16
N PRO A 139 -10.00 -8.13 -5.61
CA PRO A 139 -10.41 -6.75 -5.43
C PRO A 139 -10.73 -6.48 -3.96
N TYR A 140 -10.14 -5.43 -3.39
CA TYR A 140 -10.41 -5.00 -2.03
C TYR A 140 -11.33 -3.79 -1.97
N ILE A 141 -12.21 -3.80 -0.98
CA ILE A 141 -13.19 -2.74 -0.74
C ILE A 141 -12.45 -1.44 -0.45
N SER A 142 -11.42 -1.46 0.39
CA SER A 142 -10.60 -0.28 0.73
C SER A 142 -9.93 0.41 -0.46
N ASN A 143 -9.71 -0.34 -1.54
CA ASN A 143 -8.99 0.16 -2.70
C ASN A 143 -9.93 0.49 -3.88
N GLY A 144 -11.14 0.97 -3.58
CA GLY A 144 -12.11 1.37 -4.61
C GLY A 144 -12.76 0.22 -5.37
N GLY A 145 -12.25 -1.01 -5.24
CA GLY A 145 -12.83 -2.22 -5.84
C GLY A 145 -12.20 -2.72 -7.15
N GLY A 146 -11.03 -2.22 -7.58
CA GLY A 146 -10.45 -2.60 -8.87
C GLY A 146 -8.97 -2.98 -8.85
N PHE A 147 -8.63 -3.88 -9.77
CA PHE A 147 -7.27 -4.13 -10.23
C PHE A 147 -6.95 -3.20 -11.41
N GLY A 148 -5.85 -2.44 -11.37
CA GLY A 148 -5.46 -1.53 -12.45
C GLY A 148 -6.21 -0.18 -12.49
N ASP A 149 -6.54 0.33 -13.69
CA ASP A 149 -7.32 1.57 -13.95
C ASP A 149 -8.79 1.38 -13.52
N ASP A 150 -8.97 1.51 -12.21
CA ASP A 150 -10.16 1.31 -11.36
C ASP A 150 -11.53 1.36 -12.08
N GLN A 151 -12.02 0.18 -12.53
CA GLN A 151 -13.27 0.07 -13.30
C GLN A 151 -14.52 -0.18 -12.46
N LEU A 152 -14.38 -0.48 -11.15
CA LEU A 152 -15.51 -0.75 -10.25
C LEU A 152 -15.64 0.32 -9.16
N ASN A 153 -15.77 1.59 -9.57
CA ASN A 153 -15.88 2.73 -8.66
C ASN A 153 -17.24 2.79 -7.95
N PHE A 154 -17.38 2.04 -6.84
CA PHE A 154 -18.60 2.07 -6.02
C PHE A 154 -18.54 3.12 -4.89
N ALA A 155 -17.35 3.64 -4.56
CA ALA A 155 -17.18 4.79 -3.66
C ALA A 155 -17.36 6.10 -4.43
N ASN A 156 -17.81 7.17 -3.75
CA ASN A 156 -17.96 8.50 -4.36
C ASN A 156 -16.58 9.12 -4.69
N ASN A 157 -15.62 8.89 -3.80
CA ASN A 157 -14.22 9.24 -4.01
C ASN A 157 -13.38 7.97 -4.14
N PRO A 158 -13.34 7.32 -5.31
CA PRO A 158 -12.55 6.10 -5.51
C PRO A 158 -11.04 6.34 -5.33
N GLU A 159 -10.58 7.59 -5.48
CA GLU A 159 -9.19 7.98 -5.26
C GLU A 159 -8.82 8.12 -3.77
N ALA A 160 -9.80 8.01 -2.85
CA ALA A 160 -9.59 8.04 -1.40
C ALA A 160 -9.00 6.72 -0.86
N ARG A 161 -7.88 6.30 -1.43
CA ARG A 161 -7.14 5.13 -0.98
C ARG A 161 -6.62 5.35 0.45
N PRO A 162 -6.43 4.28 1.24
CA PRO A 162 -5.80 4.39 2.55
C PRO A 162 -4.43 5.06 2.42
N THR A 163 -4.22 6.13 3.16
CA THR A 163 -2.94 6.85 3.18
C THR A 163 -2.24 6.79 4.51
N VAL A 164 -2.92 6.34 5.56
CA VAL A 164 -2.38 6.16 6.89
C VAL A 164 -2.79 4.78 7.38
N ARG A 165 -1.84 4.00 7.88
CA ARG A 165 -2.12 2.72 8.53
C ARG A 165 -1.27 2.56 9.78
N TYR A 166 -1.91 2.11 10.86
CA TYR A 166 -1.24 1.61 12.05
C TYR A 166 -1.31 0.08 12.07
N ASP A 167 -0.19 -0.56 12.38
CA ASP A 167 -0.01 -2.00 12.47
C ASP A 167 0.56 -2.38 13.85
N PHE A 168 -0.02 -3.39 14.50
CA PHE A 168 0.48 -3.95 15.75
C PHE A 168 0.37 -5.48 15.75
N ALA A 169 1.41 -6.17 16.22
CA ALA A 169 1.44 -7.62 16.28
C ALA A 169 1.88 -8.13 17.64
N PHE A 170 1.21 -9.17 18.14
CA PHE A 170 1.54 -9.82 19.41
C PHE A 170 1.03 -11.26 19.43
N GLY A 171 1.85 -12.21 19.90
CA GLY A 171 1.40 -13.58 20.16
C GLY A 171 0.71 -14.30 18.99
N GLY A 172 1.14 -14.03 17.75
CA GLY A 172 0.54 -14.58 16.52
C GLY A 172 -0.65 -13.79 15.97
N PHE A 173 -1.15 -12.79 16.71
CA PHE A 173 -2.14 -11.84 16.23
C PHE A 173 -1.46 -10.68 15.49
N GLY A 174 -2.05 -10.26 14.39
CA GLY A 174 -1.81 -8.97 13.75
C GLY A 174 -3.09 -8.15 13.77
N LEU A 175 -2.99 -6.87 14.08
CA LEU A 175 -4.07 -5.89 14.09
C LEU A 175 -3.66 -4.67 13.27
N SER A 176 -4.59 -4.14 12.50
CA SER A 176 -4.38 -2.90 11.76
C SER A 176 -5.61 -1.99 11.82
N ALA A 177 -5.34 -0.69 11.77
CA ALA A 177 -6.34 0.34 11.54
C ALA A 177 -5.81 1.30 10.46
N SER A 178 -6.65 1.68 9.50
CA SER A 178 -6.25 2.53 8.38
C SER A 178 -7.26 3.62 8.11
N THR A 179 -6.84 4.67 7.41
CA THR A 179 -7.74 5.70 6.90
C THR A 179 -7.18 6.40 5.67
N ASN A 180 -8.07 7.00 4.88
CA ASN A 180 -7.69 7.87 3.77
C ASN A 180 -7.05 9.18 4.28
N ARG A 181 -6.64 10.03 3.35
CA ARG A 181 -5.96 11.31 3.64
C ARG A 181 -6.82 12.31 4.39
N ASP A 182 -8.12 12.30 4.13
CA ASP A 182 -9.09 13.22 4.72
C ASP A 182 -9.62 12.72 6.08
N LEU A 183 -9.19 11.52 6.50
CA LEU A 183 -9.58 10.86 7.75
C LEU A 183 -11.07 10.50 7.83
N THR A 184 -11.72 10.31 6.68
CA THR A 184 -13.17 10.08 6.57
C THR A 184 -13.54 8.65 6.21
N ASP A 185 -12.66 7.94 5.51
CA ASP A 185 -12.82 6.50 5.20
C ASP A 185 -11.92 5.70 6.14
N VAL A 186 -12.45 4.70 6.84
CA VAL A 186 -11.76 3.99 7.92
C VAL A 186 -11.81 2.48 7.75
N GLY A 187 -10.67 1.83 7.93
CA GLY A 187 -10.51 0.39 7.87
C GLY A 187 -10.02 -0.19 9.19
N VAL A 188 -10.48 -1.39 9.52
CA VAL A 188 -9.89 -2.22 10.58
C VAL A 188 -9.73 -3.64 10.08
N GLY A 189 -8.68 -4.31 10.53
CA GLY A 189 -8.49 -5.72 10.22
C GLY A 189 -7.72 -6.44 11.31
N ALA A 190 -7.84 -7.75 11.30
CA ALA A 190 -7.10 -8.63 12.19
C ALA A 190 -6.77 -9.95 11.49
N SER A 191 -5.62 -10.51 11.86
CA SER A 191 -5.21 -11.86 11.46
C SER A 191 -4.68 -12.65 12.65
N TYR A 192 -4.74 -13.96 12.55
CA TYR A 192 -4.11 -14.88 13.48
C TYR A 192 -3.38 -15.99 12.73
N THR A 193 -2.12 -16.19 13.07
CA THR A 193 -1.30 -17.29 12.56
C THR A 193 -1.15 -18.36 13.63
N ALA A 194 -1.60 -19.57 13.31
CA ALA A 194 -1.46 -20.75 14.15
C ALA A 194 -0.37 -21.68 13.60
N ASP A 195 0.57 -22.06 14.46
CA ASP A 195 1.65 -23.00 14.12
C ASP A 195 1.28 -24.44 14.53
N PHE A 196 1.57 -25.38 13.63
CA PHE A 196 1.38 -26.81 13.83
C PHE A 196 2.65 -27.55 13.42
N ALA A 197 2.79 -28.83 13.80
CA ALA A 197 3.99 -29.63 13.51
C ALA A 197 4.33 -29.78 12.02
N GLY A 198 3.39 -29.46 11.11
CA GLY A 198 3.55 -29.56 9.65
C GLY A 198 3.52 -28.22 8.89
N GLY A 199 3.50 -27.08 9.59
CA GLY A 199 3.41 -25.75 8.97
C GLY A 199 2.53 -24.79 9.76
N SER A 200 2.22 -23.65 9.16
CA SER A 200 1.34 -22.63 9.75
C SER A 200 0.10 -22.40 8.89
N VAL A 201 -0.97 -21.95 9.54
CA VAL A 201 -2.19 -21.47 8.87
C VAL A 201 -2.51 -20.08 9.39
N THR A 202 -2.74 -19.15 8.48
CA THR A 202 -3.17 -17.79 8.79
C THR A 202 -4.62 -17.61 8.36
N GLY A 203 -5.44 -17.08 9.27
CA GLY A 203 -6.78 -16.61 8.96
C GLY A 203 -6.86 -15.11 9.22
N GLY A 204 -7.52 -14.38 8.32
CA GLY A 204 -7.69 -12.93 8.40
C GLY A 204 -9.12 -12.50 8.15
N LEU A 205 -9.48 -11.35 8.72
CA LEU A 205 -10.75 -10.68 8.48
C LEU A 205 -10.56 -9.16 8.50
N GLY A 206 -11.38 -8.48 7.71
CA GLY A 206 -11.29 -7.05 7.48
C GLY A 206 -12.67 -6.40 7.38
N TYR A 207 -12.74 -5.13 7.77
CA TYR A 207 -13.89 -4.26 7.58
C TYR A 207 -13.41 -2.88 7.15
N TYR A 208 -14.14 -2.27 6.22
CA TYR A 208 -13.88 -0.93 5.73
C TYR A 208 -15.19 -0.14 5.66
N ASP A 209 -15.17 1.08 6.15
CA ASP A 209 -16.29 2.01 6.16
C ASP A 209 -15.95 3.24 5.32
N PHE A 210 -16.79 3.52 4.33
CA PHE A 210 -16.65 4.69 3.48
C PHE A 210 -17.57 5.80 3.95
N GLU A 211 -17.10 7.04 3.88
CA GLU A 211 -17.92 8.23 4.14
C GLU A 211 -19.12 8.29 3.18
N SER A 212 -18.92 7.91 1.92
CA SER A 212 -19.99 7.91 0.93
C SER A 212 -19.78 6.97 -0.26
N PHE A 213 -20.90 6.48 -0.79
CA PHE A 213 -20.97 5.55 -1.93
C PHE A 213 -21.56 6.23 -3.16
N THR A 214 -21.20 5.74 -4.34
CA THR A 214 -21.84 6.09 -5.62
C THR A 214 -23.17 5.36 -5.72
N ILE A 215 -24.28 6.10 -5.69
CA ILE A 215 -25.61 5.53 -5.91
C ILE A 215 -25.89 5.59 -7.42
N SER A 216 -25.85 4.42 -8.10
CA SER A 216 -26.42 4.30 -9.44
C SER A 216 -27.90 4.65 -9.37
N GLN A 217 -28.32 5.67 -10.14
CA GLN A 217 -29.72 5.86 -10.52
C GLN A 217 -30.08 4.98 -11.71
#